data_AF-A0A358PZ31-F1
#
_entry.id   AF-A0A358PZ31-F1
#
_cell.length_a   1.000
_cell.length_b   1.000
_cell.length_c   1.000
_cell.angle_alpha   90.00
_cell.angle_beta   90.00
_cell.angle_gamma   90.00
#
_symmetry.space_group_name_H-M   'P 1'
#
loop_
_entity.id
_entity.type
_entity.pdbx_description
1 polymer ?
#
loop_
_entity_poly.entity_id
_entity_poly.type
_entity_poly.pdbx_seq_one_letter_code
_entity_poly.pdbx_strand_id
1 'polypeptide(L)' 'MKTQYLVIPVSGEDRQRLNYVCTKLGITIEQFFNTALREGEMEILSTEAFKQGGAFWNNEEHPFKNDSE' A
#
# COMPACT_ATOMS: atom_id res chain seq x y z
N MET A 1 -2.64 22.95 -14.03
CA MET A 1 -2.78 21.48 -14.17
C MET A 1 -4.20 21.17 -14.63
N LYS A 2 -4.38 20.22 -15.56
CA LYS A 2 -5.72 19.69 -15.87
C LYS A 2 -6.07 18.68 -14.80
N THR A 3 -7.12 18.94 -14.02
CA THR A 3 -7.64 17.98 -13.05
C THR A 3 -8.22 16.79 -13.82
N GLN A 4 -7.75 15.58 -13.52
CA GLN A 4 -8.34 14.33 -14.00
C GLN A 4 -9.07 13.67 -12.83
N TYR A 5 -10.28 13.18 -13.08
CA TYR A 5 -11.10 12.54 -12.05
C TYR A 5 -11.05 11.03 -12.23
N LEU A 6 -10.77 10.31 -11.14
CA LEU A 6 -10.93 8.86 -11.07
C LEU A 6 -12.36 8.56 -10.62
N VAL A 7 -13.11 7.80 -11.42
CA VAL A 7 -14.48 7.40 -11.09
C VAL A 7 -14.48 5.90 -10.77
N ILE A 8 -14.84 5.54 -9.55
CA ILE A 8 -14.92 4.16 -9.10
C ILE A 8 -16.39 3.84 -8.78
N PRO A 9 -17.04 2.95 -9.54
CA PRO A 9 -18.39 2.52 -9.21
C PRO A 9 -18.34 1.67 -7.94
N VAL A 10 -19.20 1.99 -6.98
CA VAL A 10 -19.33 1.27 -5.71
C VAL A 10 -20.80 1.00 -5.41
N SER A 11 -21.07 -0.07 -4.66
CA SER A 11 -22.44 -0.34 -4.19
C SER A 11 -22.91 0.75 -3.21
N GLY A 12 -24.23 0.85 -3.00
CA GLY A 12 -24.79 1.78 -2.04
C GLY A 12 -24.31 1.51 -0.60
N GLU A 13 -24.16 0.24 -0.24
CA GLU A 13 -23.67 -0.21 1.05
C GLU A 13 -22.19 0.15 1.25
N ASP A 14 -21.33 -0.14 0.27
CA ASP A 14 -19.91 0.19 0.33
C ASP A 14 -19.70 1.69 0.45
N ARG A 15 -20.50 2.49 -0.28
CA ARG A 15 -20.48 3.94 -0.17
C ARG A 15 -20.86 4.41 1.23
N GLN A 16 -21.88 3.83 1.85
CA GLN A 16 -22.27 4.18 3.23
C GLN A 16 -21.17 3.83 4.22
N ARG A 17 -20.57 2.65 4.09
CA ARG A 17 -19.47 2.20 4.94
C ARG A 17 -18.25 3.10 4.80
N LEU A 18 -17.87 3.46 3.57
CA LEU A 18 -16.76 4.38 3.30
C LEU A 18 -17.00 5.76 3.93
N ASN A 19 -18.20 6.31 3.75
CA ASN A 19 -18.58 7.60 4.35
C ASN A 19 -18.50 7.54 5.88
N TYR A 20 -19.00 6.47 6.50
CA TYR A 20 -18.95 6.30 7.94
C TYR A 20 -17.52 6.28 8.47
N VAL A 21 -16.63 5.50 7.84
CA VAL A 21 -15.22 5.41 8.21
C VAL A 21 -14.52 6.77 8.05
N CYS A 22 -14.67 7.43 6.90
CA CYS A 22 -14.06 8.75 6.66
C CYS A 22 -14.53 9.78 7.70
N THR A 23 -15.83 9.77 8.03
CA THR A 23 -16.40 10.65 9.07
C THR A 23 -15.79 10.37 10.45
N LYS A 24 -15.62 9.10 10.83
CA LYS A 24 -15.03 8.74 12.12
C LYS A 24 -13.55 9.12 12.24
N LEU A 25 -12.82 9.07 11.13
CA LEU A 25 -11.40 9.43 11.06
C LEU A 25 -11.19 10.93 10.86
N GLY A 26 -12.24 11.71 10.54
CA GLY A 26 -12.13 13.14 10.26
C GLY A 26 -11.38 13.45 8.97
N ILE A 27 -11.44 12.55 7.98
CA ILE A 27 -10.74 12.68 6.69
C ILE A 27 -11.73 12.72 5.54
N THR A 28 -11.29 13.24 4.39
CA THR A 28 -12.06 13.17 3.15
C THR A 28 -11.88 11.80 2.48
N ILE A 29 -12.83 11.44 1.61
CA ILE A 29 -12.72 10.23 0.77
C ILE A 29 -11.45 10.27 -0.10
N GLU A 30 -11.11 11.45 -0.63
CA GLU A 30 -9.88 11.64 -1.42
C GLU A 30 -8.63 11.32 -0.59
N GLN A 31 -8.57 11.81 0.65
CA GLN A 31 -7.46 11.49 1.56
C GLN A 31 -7.39 9.99 1.86
N PHE A 32 -8.53 9.35 2.10
CA PHE A 32 -8.60 7.90 2.30
C PHE A 32 -8.02 7.14 1.08
N PHE A 33 -8.45 7.49 -0.13
CA PHE A 33 -7.92 6.85 -1.36
C PHE A 33 -6.45 7.14 -1.58
N ASN A 34 -5.98 8.37 -1.36
CA ASN A 34 -4.56 8.70 -1.50
C ASN A 34 -3.69 7.90 -0.52
N THR A 35 -4.15 7.69 0.71
CA THR A 35 -3.45 6.86 1.69
C THR A 35 -3.46 5.39 1.26
N ALA A 36 -4.63 4.84 0.91
CA ALA A 36 -4.75 3.44 0.49
C ALA A 36 -3.93 3.13 -0.78
N LEU A 37 -3.88 4.06 -1.74
CA LEU A 37 -3.05 3.94 -2.94
C LEU A 37 -1.56 3.87 -2.58
N ARG A 38 -1.08 4.75 -1.68
CA ARG A 38 0.31 4.72 -1.23
C ARG A 38 0.66 3.43 -0.50
N GLU A 39 -0.23 2.93 0.36
CA GLU A 39 -0.03 1.67 1.05
C GLU A 39 0.07 0.50 0.05
N GLY A 40 -0.83 0.44 -0.93
CA GLY A 40 -0.79 -0.56 -2.00
C GLY A 40 0.45 -0.44 -2.90
N GLU A 41 0.87 0.77 -3.25
CA GLU A 41 2.12 1.02 -3.97
C GLU A 41 3.32 0.49 -3.20
N MET A 42 3.40 0.77 -1.90
CA MET A 42 4.47 0.26 -1.03
C MET A 42 4.46 -1.26 -0.91
N GLU A 43 3.28 -1.88 -0.82
CA GLU A 43 3.14 -3.34 -0.81
C GLU A 43 3.63 -3.97 -2.12
N ILE A 44 3.26 -3.40 -3.27
CA ILE A 44 3.72 -3.85 -4.58
C ILE A 44 5.23 -3.71 -4.68
N LEU A 45 5.78 -2.53 -4.37
CA LEU A 45 7.21 -2.26 -4.43
C LEU A 45 8.00 -3.21 -3.51
N SER A 46 7.53 -3.44 -2.28
CA SER A 46 8.12 -4.40 -1.35
C SER A 46 8.09 -5.82 -1.94
N THR A 47 6.92 -6.28 -2.37
CA THR A 47 6.74 -7.61 -2.97
C THR A 47 7.64 -7.78 -4.18
N GLU A 48 7.77 -6.77 -5.03
CA GLU A 48 8.65 -6.80 -6.19
C GLU A 48 10.13 -6.78 -5.84
N ALA A 49 10.52 -6.10 -4.76
CA ALA A 49 11.90 -6.05 -4.32
C ALA A 49 12.35 -7.38 -3.67
N PHE A 50 11.41 -8.10 -3.04
CA PHE A 50 11.61 -9.38 -2.36
C PHE A 50 11.05 -10.59 -3.12
N LYS A 51 10.69 -10.48 -4.41
CA LYS A 51 10.34 -11.66 -5.25
C LYS A 51 11.60 -12.42 -5.67
N GLN A 52 11.48 -13.70 -6.06
CA GLN A 52 12.60 -14.47 -6.63
C GLN A 52 13.32 -13.71 -7.76
N GLY A 53 14.61 -13.40 -7.57
CA GLY A 53 15.42 -12.61 -8.50
C GLY A 53 15.23 -11.09 -8.40
N GLY A 54 14.52 -10.59 -7.39
CA GLY A 54 14.36 -9.17 -7.07
C GLY A 54 15.62 -8.54 -6.46
N ALA A 55 15.62 -7.21 -6.35
CA ALA A 55 16.78 -6.43 -5.91
C ALA A 55 17.30 -6.78 -4.51
N PHE A 56 16.42 -7.28 -3.63
CA PHE A 56 16.75 -7.74 -2.28
C PHE A 56 16.42 -9.23 -2.10
N TRP A 57 16.29 -9.99 -3.18
CA TRP A 57 16.14 -11.43 -3.10
C TRP A 57 17.45 -12.03 -2.58
N ASN A 58 17.51 -12.28 -1.27
CA ASN A 58 18.62 -12.93 -0.61
C ASN A 58 18.77 -14.37 -1.15
N ASN A 59 19.68 -14.55 -2.10
CA ASN A 59 20.24 -15.86 -2.45
C ASN A 59 21.38 -16.27 -1.51
N GLU A 60 21.73 -15.43 -0.54
CA GLU A 60 22.78 -15.73 0.42
C GLU A 60 22.15 -16.19 1.73
N GLU A 61 21.91 -17.50 1.81
CA GLU A 61 22.22 -18.24 3.03
C GLU A 61 23.71 -18.03 3.34
N HIS A 62 24.07 -16.85 3.85
CA HIS A 62 25.29 -16.71 4.61
C HIS A 62 24.91 -16.99 6.05
N PRO A 63 25.28 -18.16 6.62
CA PRO A 63 25.14 -18.35 8.05
C PRO A 63 25.94 -17.23 8.68
N PHE A 64 25.25 -16.40 9.48
CA PHE A 64 25.90 -15.41 10.33
C PHE A 64 27.06 -16.11 11.02
N LYS A 65 28.29 -15.88 10.55
CA LYS A 65 29.47 -16.20 11.34
C LYS A 65 29.34 -15.27 12.53
N ASN A 66 29.03 -15.88 13.68
CA ASN A 66 29.24 -15.25 14.96
C ASN A 66 30.74 -14.97 15.04
N ASP A 67 31.16 -13.78 14.65
CA ASP A 67 32.48 -13.29 15.00
C ASP A 67 32.43 -12.90 16.47
N SER A 68 32.69 -13.88 17.32
CA SER A 68 33.20 -13.65 18.66
C SER A 68 34.67 -13.26 18.53
N GLU A 69 34.97 -11.99 18.82
CA GLU A 69 36.25 -11.52 19.35
C GLU A 69 36.02 -10.79 20.67
#